data_AF-A0A956FWT3-F1
#
_entry.id   AF-A0A956FWT3-F1
#
_cell.length_a   1.000
_cell.length_b   1.000
_cell.length_c   1.000
_cell.angle_alpha   90.00
_cell.angle_beta   90.00
_cell.angle_gamma   90.00
#
_symmetry.space_group_name_H-M   'P 1'
#
loop_
_entity.id
_entity.type
_entity.pdbx_description
1 polymer ?
#
loop_
_entity_poly.entity_id
_entity_poly.type
_entity_poly.pdbx_seq_one_letter_code
_entity_poly.pdbx_strand_id
1 'polypeptide(L)'
;MQGELDGEVPDLGIHLLGVNGAGHESGVPAMIEGRVIPLLQDTVEDDVWGSWAVVYRDVVVLDRDNAPAGVFNLTENDLSNMADYTALKTMLIDAAAR
;
A
#
# COMPACT_ATOMS: atom_id res chain seq x y z
N MET A 1 -6.10 -9.03 2.37
CA MET A 1 -4.65 -9.13 2.14
C MET A 1 -3.80 -9.15 3.40
N GLN A 2 -3.72 -8.12 4.27
CA GLN A 2 -2.81 -8.15 5.45
C GLN A 2 -2.87 -9.47 6.24
N GLY A 3 -4.06 -9.89 6.68
CA GLY A 3 -4.22 -11.15 7.43
C GLY A 3 -3.89 -12.41 6.63
N GLU A 4 -3.91 -12.38 5.30
CA GLU A 4 -3.43 -13.50 4.46
C GLU A 4 -1.90 -13.54 4.44
N LEU A 5 -1.25 -12.38 4.31
CA LEU A 5 0.22 -12.29 4.36
C LEU A 5 0.74 -12.76 5.73
N ASP A 6 0.10 -12.33 6.81
CA ASP A 6 0.44 -12.75 8.17
C ASP A 6 0.22 -14.26 8.39
N GLY A 7 -0.78 -14.85 7.72
CA GLY A 7 -1.11 -16.26 7.85
C GLY A 7 -0.30 -17.20 6.95
N GLU A 8 0.06 -16.76 5.74
CA GLU A 8 0.73 -17.57 4.73
C GLU A 8 2.26 -17.43 4.78
N VAL A 9 2.78 -16.23 5.04
CA VAL A 9 4.22 -15.90 5.00
C VAL A 9 4.65 -14.99 6.17
N PRO A 10 4.37 -15.38 7.44
CA PRO A 10 4.62 -14.53 8.61
C PRO A 10 6.08 -14.08 8.75
N ASP A 11 7.03 -14.93 8.34
CA ASP A 11 8.47 -14.66 8.47
C ASP A 11 8.97 -13.54 7.54
N LEU A 12 8.19 -13.15 6.52
CA LEU A 12 8.53 -12.05 5.63
C LEU A 12 8.20 -10.67 6.21
N GLY A 13 7.41 -10.59 7.29
CA GLY A 13 7.15 -9.32 7.99
C GLY A 13 6.54 -8.22 7.12
N ILE A 14 5.66 -8.58 6.19
CA ILE A 14 5.07 -7.62 5.24
C ILE A 14 4.00 -6.78 5.95
N HIS A 15 4.15 -5.47 5.93
CA HIS A 15 3.20 -4.52 6.53
C HIS A 15 2.57 -3.62 5.48
N LEU A 16 1.24 -3.61 5.43
CA LEU A 16 0.47 -2.69 4.61
C LEU A 16 0.14 -1.44 5.43
N LEU A 17 0.41 -0.28 4.84
CA LEU A 17 0.01 1.02 5.37
C LEU A 17 -0.62 1.84 4.24
N GLY A 18 -1.65 2.61 4.56
CA GLY A 18 -2.17 3.65 3.67
C GLY A 18 -1.51 5.00 3.96
N VAL A 19 -1.38 5.84 2.94
CA VAL A 19 -1.01 7.26 3.08
C VAL A 19 -2.03 8.08 2.32
N ASN A 20 -2.81 8.91 3.03
CA ASN A 20 -3.73 9.87 2.43
C ASN A 20 -2.98 11.16 2.08
N GLY A 21 -3.28 11.77 0.93
CA GLY A 21 -2.62 12.99 0.50
C GLY A 21 -3.04 14.22 1.30
N ALA A 22 -2.17 15.21 1.40
CA ALA A 22 -2.49 16.51 2.01
C ALA A 22 -3.68 17.17 1.29
N GLY A 23 -4.62 17.73 2.05
CA GLY A 23 -5.86 18.33 1.52
C GLY A 23 -7.01 17.33 1.27
N HIS A 24 -6.81 16.05 1.56
CA HIS A 24 -7.84 15.00 1.46
C HIS A 24 -8.33 14.49 2.83
N GLU A 25 -8.06 15.22 3.93
CA GLU A 25 -8.32 14.80 5.31
C GLU A 25 -9.81 14.50 5.55
N SER A 26 -10.70 15.24 4.86
CA SER A 26 -12.15 15.06 5.01
C SER A 26 -12.63 13.65 4.64
N GLY A 27 -11.87 12.91 3.83
CA GLY A 27 -12.18 11.53 3.45
C GLY A 27 -11.72 10.47 4.47
N VAL A 28 -10.84 10.83 5.41
CA VAL A 28 -10.23 9.88 6.35
C VAL A 28 -11.26 9.09 7.16
N PRO A 29 -12.32 9.68 7.75
CA PRO A 29 -13.29 8.91 8.54
C PRO A 29 -13.92 7.75 7.76
N ALA A 30 -14.27 7.97 6.48
CA ALA A 30 -14.83 6.93 5.63
C ALA A 30 -13.80 5.87 5.20
N MET A 31 -12.53 6.25 5.08
CA MET A 31 -11.43 5.34 4.69
C MET A 31 -11.03 4.38 5.82
N ILE A 32 -11.18 4.77 7.08
CA ILE A 32 -10.77 3.95 8.23
C ILE A 32 -11.91 3.12 8.83
N GLU A 33 -13.17 3.43 8.51
CA GLU A 33 -14.33 2.76 9.10
C GLU A 33 -14.32 1.25 8.79
N GLY A 34 -14.26 0.43 9.84
CA GLY A 34 -14.22 -1.03 9.72
C GLY A 34 -12.96 -1.57 9.02
N ARG A 35 -11.88 -0.79 8.95
CA ARG A 35 -10.59 -1.20 8.38
C ARG A 35 -9.54 -1.39 9.49
N VAL A 36 -8.59 -2.28 9.21
CA VAL A 36 -7.51 -2.64 10.14
C VAL A 36 -6.13 -2.15 9.69
N ILE A 37 -6.00 -1.75 8.43
CA ILE A 37 -4.77 -1.19 7.88
C ILE A 37 -4.61 0.23 8.42
N PRO A 38 -3.46 0.57 9.03
CA PRO A 38 -3.20 1.95 9.46
C PRO A 38 -3.23 2.92 8.27
N LEU A 39 -3.77 4.11 8.48
CA LEU A 39 -3.79 5.18 7.49
C LEU A 39 -3.04 6.39 8.06
N LEU A 40 -1.93 6.75 7.43
CA LEU A 40 -1.21 7.98 7.69
C LEU A 40 -1.85 9.13 6.88
N GLN A 41 -1.73 10.35 7.40
CA GLN A 41 -2.13 11.57 6.71
C GLN A 41 -0.86 12.34 6.35
N ASP A 42 -0.62 12.52 5.05
CA ASP A 42 0.48 13.34 4.56
C ASP A 42 0.22 14.82 4.90
N THR A 43 1.30 15.56 5.09
CA THR A 43 1.29 16.99 5.42
C THR A 43 1.99 17.79 4.33
N VAL A 44 1.74 19.10 4.27
CA VAL A 44 2.43 19.98 3.29
C VAL A 44 3.93 20.07 3.61
N GLU A 45 4.30 19.90 4.88
CA GLU A 45 5.67 19.94 5.36
C GLU A 45 6.46 18.69 4.97
N ASP A 46 5.85 17.51 5.03
CA ASP A 46 6.51 16.24 4.69
C ASP A 46 6.44 15.94 3.17
N ASP A 47 5.32 16.27 2.51
CA ASP A 47 5.07 16.06 1.06
C ASP A 47 5.55 14.69 0.56
N VAL A 48 5.14 13.62 1.25
CA VAL A 48 5.55 12.26 0.90
C VAL A 48 5.05 11.90 -0.49
N TRP A 49 3.81 12.29 -0.82
CA TRP A 49 3.24 12.09 -2.16
C TRP A 49 4.09 12.73 -3.26
N GLY A 50 4.50 13.99 -3.07
CA GLY A 50 5.37 14.68 -4.02
C GLY A 50 6.75 14.04 -4.11
N SER A 51 7.37 13.70 -2.98
CA SER A 51 8.72 13.11 -2.94
C SER A 51 8.80 11.74 -3.62
N TRP A 52 7.73 10.94 -3.52
CA TRP A 52 7.64 9.62 -4.15
C TRP A 52 7.04 9.68 -5.57
N ALA A 53 6.65 10.88 -6.01
CA ALA A 53 5.99 11.13 -7.30
C ALA A 53 4.79 10.20 -7.54
N VAL A 54 3.99 9.95 -6.49
CA VAL A 54 2.87 9.01 -6.57
C VAL A 54 1.76 9.54 -7.48
N VAL A 55 1.14 8.62 -8.21
CA VAL A 55 -0.14 8.84 -8.87
C VAL A 55 -1.26 8.37 -7.95
N TYR A 56 -2.45 8.95 -8.12
CA TYR A 56 -3.62 8.60 -7.33
C TYR A 56 -3.85 7.09 -7.31
N ARG A 57 -3.89 6.54 -6.09
CA ARG A 57 -4.08 5.11 -5.77
C ARG A 57 -2.93 4.19 -6.19
N ASP A 58 -1.70 4.70 -6.22
CA ASP A 58 -0.52 3.86 -6.24
C ASP A 58 -0.36 3.06 -4.95
N VAL A 59 0.01 1.80 -5.11
CA VAL A 59 0.62 0.97 -4.06
C VAL A 59 2.11 0.90 -4.37
N VAL A 60 2.91 1.64 -3.60
CA VAL A 60 4.37 1.59 -3.69
C VAL A 60 4.86 0.38 -2.90
N VAL A 61 5.56 -0.53 -3.58
CA VAL A 61 6.11 -1.76 -3.00
C VAL A 61 7.58 -1.54 -2.69
N LEU A 62 7.96 -1.80 -1.44
CA LEU A 62 9.34 -1.73 -0.96
C LEU A 62 9.87 -3.14 -0.68
N ASP A 63 11.17 -3.34 -0.81
CA ASP A 63 11.86 -4.55 -0.36
C ASP A 63 12.23 -4.48 1.14
N ARG A 64 12.95 -5.51 1.64
CA ARG A 64 13.35 -5.60 3.05
C ARG A 64 14.31 -4.50 3.52
N ASP A 65 15.00 -3.85 2.59
CA ASP A 65 15.92 -2.75 2.88
C ASP A 65 15.22 -1.39 2.75
N ASN A 66 13.88 -1.41 2.58
CA ASN A 66 13.03 -0.26 2.27
C ASN A 66 13.39 0.44 0.95
N ALA A 67 14.00 -0.28 0.00
CA ALA A 67 14.24 0.26 -1.32
C ALA A 67 13.01 0.04 -2.23
N PRO A 68 12.69 0.96 -3.15
CA PRO A 68 11.58 0.79 -4.09
C PRO A 68 11.77 -0.44 -4.98
N ALA A 69 10.81 -1.37 -4.92
CA ALA A 69 10.80 -2.60 -5.71
C ALA A 69 9.78 -2.59 -6.85
N GLY A 70 8.75 -1.73 -6.76
CA GLY A 70 7.75 -1.56 -7.82
C GLY A 70 6.57 -0.67 -7.40
N VAL A 71 5.66 -0.42 -8.34
CA VAL A 71 4.42 0.33 -8.12
C VAL A 71 3.27 -0.44 -8.78
N PHE A 72 2.12 -0.51 -8.10
CA PHE A 72 0.89 -1.11 -8.60
C PHE A 72 -0.26 -0.13 -8.45
N ASN A 73 -0.84 0.35 -9.55
CA ASN A 73 -1.88 1.38 -9.52
C ASN A 73 -3.29 0.77 -9.47
N LEU A 74 -4.10 1.15 -8.48
CA LEU A 74 -5.47 0.61 -8.29
C LEU A 74 -6.55 1.34 -9.10
N THR A 75 -6.19 2.38 -9.85
CA THR A 75 -7.07 2.96 -10.89
C THR A 75 -7.02 2.12 -12.16
N GLU A 76 -5.87 1.53 -12.45
CA GLU A 76 -5.65 0.65 -13.61
C GLU A 76 -6.00 -0.82 -13.35
N ASN A 77 -5.95 -1.24 -12.08
CA ASN A 77 -6.20 -2.61 -11.65
C ASN A 77 -7.28 -2.65 -10.56
N ASP A 78 -8.08 -3.72 -10.51
CA ASP A 78 -9.18 -3.88 -9.56
C ASP A 78 -8.95 -5.06 -8.61
N LEU A 79 -8.82 -4.79 -7.32
CA LEU A 79 -8.64 -5.85 -6.31
C LEU A 79 -9.89 -6.74 -6.11
N SER A 80 -11.04 -6.39 -6.69
CA SER A 80 -12.18 -7.31 -6.79
C SER A 80 -11.95 -8.40 -7.85
N ASN A 81 -11.03 -8.18 -8.79
CA ASN A 81 -10.56 -9.17 -9.74
C ASN A 81 -9.46 -10.02 -9.09
N MET A 82 -9.66 -11.35 -9.12
CA MET A 82 -8.73 -12.29 -8.49
C MET A 82 -7.34 -12.27 -9.13
N ALA A 83 -7.23 -11.99 -10.42
CA ALA A 83 -5.94 -11.91 -11.12
C ALA A 83 -5.12 -10.71 -10.62
N ASP A 84 -5.74 -9.53 -10.54
CA ASP A 84 -5.10 -8.30 -10.08
C ASP A 84 -4.75 -8.38 -8.58
N TYR A 85 -5.66 -8.95 -7.79
CA TYR A 85 -5.41 -9.24 -6.38
C TYR A 85 -4.20 -10.16 -6.18
N THR A 86 -4.13 -11.24 -6.96
CA THR A 86 -3.01 -12.18 -6.92
C THR A 86 -1.72 -11.51 -7.39
N ALA A 87 -1.77 -10.72 -8.45
CA ALA A 87 -0.61 -10.00 -8.98
C ALA A 87 0.00 -9.08 -7.90
N LEU A 88 -0.83 -8.27 -7.23
CA LEU A 88 -0.34 -7.42 -6.13
C LEU A 88 0.22 -8.26 -4.97
N LYS A 89 -0.48 -9.33 -4.54
CA LYS A 89 0.01 -10.18 -3.44
C LYS A 89 1.36 -10.80 -3.78
N THR A 90 1.54 -11.29 -5.01
CA THR A 90 2.82 -11.83 -5.49
C THR A 90 3.91 -10.77 -5.50
N MET A 91 3.64 -9.55 -5.98
CA MET A 91 4.63 -8.46 -5.94
C MET A 91 5.12 -8.16 -4.53
N LEU A 92 4.22 -8.15 -3.54
CA LEU A 92 4.58 -7.92 -2.13
C LEU A 92 5.46 -9.04 -1.57
N ILE A 93 5.11 -10.30 -1.84
CA ILE A 93 5.87 -11.48 -1.38
C ILE A 93 7.26 -11.51 -2.04
N ASP A 94 7.32 -11.30 -3.35
CA ASP A 94 8.56 -11.32 -4.12
C ASP A 94 9.52 -10.19 -3.69
N ALA A 95 8.99 -9.01 -3.35
CA ALA A 95 9.81 -7.90 -2.86
C ALA A 95 10.37 -8.18 -1.46
N ALA A 96 9.57 -8.72 -0.55
CA ALA A 96 10.00 -9.03 0.82
C ALA A 96 10.97 -10.22 0.91
N ALA A 97 10.97 -11.10 -0.09
CA ALA A 97 11.87 -12.26 -0.16
C ALA A 97 13.28 -11.94 -0.71
N ARG A 98 13.51 -10.73 -1.24
CA ARG A 98 14.81 -10.28 -1.77
C ARG A 98 15.73 -9.80 -0.68
#